data_AF-A0A8H7G2V9-F1
#
_entry.id   AF-A0A8H7G2V9-F1
#
_cell.length_a   1.000
_cell.length_b   1.000
_cell.length_c   1.000
_cell.angle_alpha   90.00
_cell.angle_beta   90.00
_cell.angle_gamma   90.00
#
_symmetry.space_group_name_H-M   'P 1'
#
loop_
_entity.id
_entity.type
_entity.pdbx_description
1 polymer ?
#
loop_
_entity_poly.entity_id
_entity_poly.type
_entity_poly.pdbx_seq_one_letter_code
_entity_poly.pdbx_strand_id
1 'polypeptide(L)'
;MAPNNPVKLPGFGLPLNFTPSRAGALAETQHLGYRGELFPNALDCKSSQLRLTPLREFAMMRFMNEITDKPGWNSKASWFVFDDEIVAKWTSEAMSASSAAKDPDNEAGEATDNTLSEDMIDYCICELRYKSLPFGETAVVTAYDGDVVKSDHIVSEELRRALKSAAAPLEQVGPTKQDWHPGSNGMVLDLVHPSLFPVVYGMTRILKDSIVGLEQSVELCGKGEVLPVPPAPVIPASQRFPYSQFEDPWSMKFQWLPCQVEFTGDDDEVKITSYINNLHPGENKALYDVIEKIIARAIVLWNHTLDPLQSIHGEPRVRIPFRDPEYGDIPLADRPAQEPEEDDWTYESRIRELTLIPPPVAEFEDPEETTLFDLRREFGEWGLQVIVKLANISRPCWQK
;
A
#
# COMPACT_ATOMS: atom_id res chain seq x y z
N MET A 1 -17.88 25.26 -29.59
CA MET A 1 -17.14 24.00 -29.39
C MET A 1 -15.78 24.19 -30.02
N ALA A 2 -14.74 24.37 -29.21
CA ALA A 2 -13.37 24.42 -29.71
C ALA A 2 -13.02 23.07 -30.36
N PRO A 3 -12.17 23.03 -31.41
CA PRO A 3 -11.78 21.79 -32.05
C PRO A 3 -11.19 20.84 -30.99
N ASN A 4 -11.72 19.61 -30.91
CA ASN A 4 -11.26 18.54 -30.04
C ASN A 4 -9.73 18.44 -30.13
N ASN A 5 -9.03 18.84 -29.07
CA ASN A 5 -7.60 18.60 -28.95
C ASN A 5 -7.39 17.08 -28.96
N PRO A 6 -6.45 16.53 -29.75
CA PRO A 6 -6.19 15.10 -29.78
C PRO A 6 -5.76 14.60 -28.39
N VAL A 7 -6.20 13.39 -28.02
CA VAL A 7 -5.82 12.75 -26.75
C VAL A 7 -4.29 12.60 -26.72
N LYS A 8 -3.68 12.99 -25.61
CA LYS A 8 -2.23 12.89 -25.38
C LYS A 8 -1.99 12.19 -24.05
N LEU A 9 -1.14 11.17 -24.06
CA LEU A 9 -0.76 10.35 -22.91
C LEU A 9 0.75 10.08 -22.93
N PRO A 10 1.39 9.75 -21.79
CA PRO A 10 2.78 9.29 -21.80
C PRO A 10 2.98 8.13 -22.79
N GLY A 11 3.94 8.26 -23.71
CA GLY A 11 4.16 7.30 -24.79
C GLY A 11 3.27 7.48 -26.02
N PHE A 12 2.29 8.38 -25.98
CA PHE A 12 1.45 8.78 -27.12
C PHE A 12 1.20 10.31 -27.14
N GLY A 13 2.04 11.04 -27.88
CA GLY A 13 1.96 12.50 -27.96
C GLY A 13 2.61 13.23 -26.77
N LEU A 14 3.02 12.52 -25.72
CA LEU A 14 3.86 13.01 -24.62
C LEU A 14 5.08 12.09 -24.42
N PRO A 15 6.18 12.61 -23.85
CA PRO A 15 7.31 11.79 -23.40
C PRO A 15 6.88 10.68 -22.42
N LEU A 16 7.61 9.57 -22.37
CA LEU A 16 7.35 8.47 -21.43
C LEU A 16 7.47 8.92 -19.97
N ASN A 17 8.43 9.80 -19.69
CA ASN A 17 8.67 10.41 -18.38
C ASN A 17 7.89 11.71 -18.17
N PHE A 18 6.78 11.91 -18.88
CA PHE A 18 5.96 13.11 -18.70
C PHE A 18 5.37 13.13 -17.29
N THR A 19 5.63 14.22 -16.58
CA THR A 19 5.05 14.53 -15.27
C THR A 19 4.24 15.82 -15.39
N PRO A 20 2.95 15.83 -15.01
CA PRO A 20 2.17 17.05 -14.92
C PRO A 20 2.86 18.07 -14.00
N SER A 21 2.88 19.35 -14.38
CA SER A 21 3.48 20.41 -13.55
C SER A 21 2.63 21.68 -13.54
N ARG A 22 2.71 22.44 -12.45
CA ARG A 22 1.96 23.69 -12.27
C ARG A 22 2.21 24.70 -13.40
N ALA A 23 3.42 24.73 -13.95
CA ALA A 23 3.78 25.59 -15.08
C ALA A 23 3.19 25.12 -16.43
N GLY A 24 2.89 23.83 -16.57
CA GLY A 24 2.26 23.23 -17.77
C GLY A 24 0.73 23.22 -17.75
N ALA A 25 0.10 23.65 -16.66
CA ALA A 25 -1.35 23.59 -16.41
C ALA A 25 -2.21 24.47 -17.34
N LEU A 26 -1.58 25.26 -18.23
CA LEU A 26 -2.27 26.07 -19.25
C LEU A 26 -2.77 25.24 -20.46
N ALA A 27 -2.51 23.92 -20.50
CA ALA A 27 -3.01 23.04 -21.56
C ALA A 27 -4.42 22.50 -21.25
N GLU A 28 -5.41 23.03 -21.94
CA GLU A 28 -6.84 22.65 -21.91
C GLU A 28 -7.10 21.21 -22.44
N THR A 29 -6.65 20.17 -21.74
CA THR A 29 -7.13 18.80 -22.01
C THR A 29 -7.36 18.01 -20.72
N GLN A 30 -8.30 17.07 -20.77
CA GLN A 30 -8.72 16.21 -19.66
C GLN A 30 -7.58 15.41 -19.00
N HIS A 31 -6.44 15.23 -19.68
CA HIS A 31 -5.30 14.42 -19.23
C HIS A 31 -3.99 15.21 -19.01
N LEU A 32 -4.00 16.53 -19.20
CA LEU A 32 -2.81 17.41 -19.06
C LEU A 32 -2.91 18.38 -17.89
N GLY A 33 -4.01 18.34 -17.12
CA GLY A 33 -4.20 19.23 -15.97
C GLY A 33 -3.25 18.87 -14.82
N TYR A 34 -2.49 19.85 -14.33
CA TYR A 34 -1.88 19.75 -13.00
C TYR A 34 -2.99 19.82 -11.95
N ARG A 35 -2.98 18.87 -11.00
CA ARG A 35 -4.04 18.73 -9.97
C ARG A 35 -3.51 18.67 -8.55
N GLY A 36 -2.23 18.93 -8.38
CA GLY A 36 -1.54 18.78 -7.10
C GLY A 36 -0.17 18.18 -7.31
N GLU A 37 0.61 18.13 -6.24
CA GLU A 37 1.84 17.35 -6.23
C GLU A 37 1.49 15.87 -6.40
N LEU A 38 2.36 15.13 -7.09
CA LEU A 38 2.17 13.68 -7.21
C LEU A 38 2.40 13.03 -5.85
N PHE A 39 1.61 11.99 -5.56
CA PHE A 39 1.87 11.16 -4.39
C PHE A 39 3.28 10.53 -4.47
N PRO A 40 3.95 10.36 -3.32
CA PRO A 40 5.18 9.58 -3.23
C PRO A 40 5.01 8.22 -3.89
N ASN A 41 6.01 7.80 -4.65
CA ASN A 41 6.01 6.50 -5.29
C ASN A 41 7.42 5.93 -5.37
N ALA A 42 7.53 4.63 -5.62
CA ALA A 42 8.80 3.91 -5.62
C ALA A 42 9.81 4.39 -6.68
N LEU A 43 9.38 5.17 -7.68
CA LEU A 43 10.28 5.78 -8.66
C LEU A 43 10.87 7.12 -8.17
N ASP A 44 10.29 7.73 -7.13
CA ASP A 44 10.82 8.94 -6.48
C ASP A 44 11.42 8.62 -5.12
N CYS A 45 12.70 8.25 -5.13
CA CYS A 45 13.47 7.87 -3.94
C CYS A 45 13.64 9.00 -2.90
N LYS A 46 13.34 10.26 -3.26
CA LYS A 46 13.37 11.37 -2.29
C LYS A 46 12.07 11.45 -1.49
N SER A 47 10.96 11.08 -2.12
CA SER A 47 9.63 11.06 -1.50
C SER A 47 9.35 9.77 -0.72
N SER A 48 10.08 8.68 -1.00
CA SER A 48 9.80 7.35 -0.44
C SER A 48 10.67 6.97 0.77
N GLN A 49 11.21 7.95 1.50
CA GLN A 49 12.03 7.69 2.69
C GLN A 49 11.13 7.61 3.92
N LEU A 50 10.98 6.40 4.47
CA LEU A 50 10.35 6.22 5.77
C LEU A 50 11.27 6.75 6.87
N ARG A 51 10.67 7.19 7.97
CA ARG A 51 11.41 7.53 9.19
C ARG A 51 12.20 6.31 9.67
N LEU A 52 13.31 6.56 10.34
CA LEU A 52 13.99 5.53 11.12
C LEU A 52 13.09 5.10 12.27
N THR A 53 12.50 3.91 12.15
CA THR A 53 11.55 3.35 13.13
C THR A 53 12.26 2.24 13.95
N PRO A 54 12.41 2.40 15.28
CA PRO A 54 13.01 1.38 16.13
C PRO A 54 12.24 0.06 16.14
N LEU A 55 12.94 -1.06 16.40
CA LEU A 55 12.33 -2.39 16.50
C LEU A 55 11.23 -2.46 17.59
N ARG A 56 11.45 -1.77 18.71
CA ARG A 56 10.46 -1.57 19.78
C ARG A 56 9.16 -0.95 19.27
N GLU A 57 9.24 0.01 18.37
CA GLU A 57 8.04 0.65 17.79
C GLU A 57 7.34 -0.28 16.80
N PHE A 58 8.07 -1.10 16.05
CA PHE A 58 7.47 -2.20 15.30
C PHE A 58 6.78 -3.23 16.19
N ALA A 59 7.32 -3.53 17.37
CA ALA A 59 6.67 -4.41 18.35
C ALA A 59 5.33 -3.81 18.83
N MET A 60 5.27 -2.50 19.09
CA MET A 60 4.03 -1.79 19.43
C MET A 60 2.98 -1.91 18.31
N MET A 61 3.38 -1.66 17.06
CA MET A 61 2.49 -1.80 15.90
C MET A 61 1.98 -3.23 15.72
N ARG A 62 2.84 -4.24 15.88
CA ARG A 62 2.44 -5.66 15.81
C ARG A 62 1.43 -6.01 16.89
N PHE A 63 1.66 -5.59 18.12
CA PHE A 63 0.73 -5.81 19.23
C PHE A 63 -0.66 -5.21 18.96
N MET A 64 -0.72 -3.95 18.50
CA MET A 64 -1.97 -3.33 18.09
C MET A 64 -2.61 -4.05 16.89
N ASN A 65 -1.81 -4.50 15.93
CA ASN A 65 -2.30 -5.23 14.77
C ASN A 65 -2.97 -6.55 15.18
N GLU A 66 -2.37 -7.30 16.10
CA GLU A 66 -2.93 -8.54 16.65
C GLU A 66 -4.26 -8.33 17.38
N ILE A 67 -4.39 -7.22 18.13
CA ILE A 67 -5.66 -6.88 18.80
C ILE A 67 -6.73 -6.54 17.76
N THR A 68 -6.37 -5.74 16.75
CA THR A 68 -7.32 -5.32 15.70
C THR A 68 -7.70 -6.43 14.71
N ASP A 69 -6.97 -7.56 14.70
CA ASP A 69 -7.36 -8.79 13.97
C ASP A 69 -8.37 -9.64 14.76
N LYS A 70 -8.62 -9.35 16.04
CA LYS A 70 -9.61 -10.09 16.85
C LYS A 70 -11.03 -9.65 16.47
N PRO A 71 -11.96 -10.59 16.21
CA PRO A 71 -13.35 -10.24 15.93
C PRO A 71 -13.96 -9.39 17.05
N GLY A 72 -14.62 -8.29 16.67
CA GLY A 72 -15.37 -7.46 17.61
C GLY A 72 -14.53 -6.56 18.52
N TRP A 73 -13.22 -6.41 18.27
CA TRP A 73 -12.32 -5.52 19.03
C TRP A 73 -12.83 -4.07 19.15
N ASN A 74 -13.66 -3.65 18.19
CA ASN A 74 -14.24 -2.32 18.05
C ASN A 74 -15.68 -2.17 18.58
N SER A 75 -16.35 -3.27 18.96
CA SER A 75 -17.79 -3.22 19.19
C SER A 75 -18.14 -2.63 20.56
N LYS A 76 -19.17 -1.77 20.61
CA LYS A 76 -19.63 -1.06 21.83
C LYS A 76 -20.11 -1.98 22.96
N ALA A 77 -20.51 -3.21 22.62
CA ALA A 77 -20.87 -4.27 23.58
C ALA A 77 -19.64 -5.03 24.11
N SER A 78 -18.46 -4.75 23.56
CA SER A 78 -17.22 -5.50 23.71
C SER A 78 -16.04 -4.53 23.75
N TRP A 79 -16.17 -3.44 24.51
CA TRP A 79 -15.14 -2.44 24.74
C TRP A 79 -13.92 -3.05 25.48
N PHE A 80 -13.29 -4.07 24.91
CA PHE A 80 -12.17 -4.80 25.48
C PHE A 80 -10.96 -3.90 25.73
N VAL A 81 -10.78 -2.88 24.89
CA VAL A 81 -9.76 -1.84 25.07
C VAL A 81 -10.10 -0.83 26.17
N PHE A 82 -11.35 -0.75 26.62
CA PHE A 82 -11.78 0.06 27.78
C PHE A 82 -12.12 -0.79 29.02
N ASP A 83 -12.02 -2.12 28.91
CA ASP A 83 -12.21 -3.05 30.01
C ASP A 83 -10.86 -3.27 30.70
N ASP A 84 -10.69 -2.67 31.88
CA ASP A 84 -9.43 -2.69 32.60
C ASP A 84 -9.00 -4.12 33.00
N GLU A 85 -9.92 -5.07 33.17
CA GLU A 85 -9.55 -6.47 33.46
C GLU A 85 -8.95 -7.15 32.22
N ILE A 86 -9.50 -6.86 31.05
CA ILE A 86 -9.02 -7.42 29.78
C ILE A 86 -7.72 -6.76 29.35
N VAL A 87 -7.61 -5.43 29.53
CA VAL A 87 -6.36 -4.70 29.33
C VAL A 87 -5.28 -5.26 30.24
N ALA A 88 -5.53 -5.41 31.55
CA ALA A 88 -4.56 -5.98 32.48
C ALA A 88 -4.13 -7.40 32.08
N LYS A 89 -5.06 -8.21 31.57
CA LYS A 89 -4.75 -9.54 31.04
C LYS A 89 -3.86 -9.47 29.80
N TRP A 90 -4.17 -8.64 28.81
CA TRP A 90 -3.34 -8.47 27.62
C TRP A 90 -1.95 -7.91 27.95
N THR A 91 -1.86 -6.98 28.91
CA THR A 91 -0.60 -6.49 29.43
C THR A 91 0.23 -7.63 30.00
N SER A 92 -0.37 -8.49 30.83
CA SER A 92 0.31 -9.65 31.40
C SER A 92 0.75 -10.67 30.33
N GLU A 93 -0.09 -10.94 29.33
CA GLU A 93 0.22 -11.85 28.21
C GLU A 93 1.37 -11.30 27.34
N ALA A 94 1.34 -10.01 27.00
CA ALA A 94 2.37 -9.35 26.21
C ALA A 94 3.73 -9.31 26.93
N MET A 95 3.73 -9.01 28.22
CA MET A 95 4.93 -9.02 29.07
C MET A 95 5.50 -10.44 29.18
N SER A 96 4.64 -11.45 29.34
CA SER A 96 5.05 -12.86 29.42
C SER A 96 5.61 -13.37 28.09
N ALA A 97 4.97 -13.06 26.97
CA ALA A 97 5.44 -13.43 25.63
C ALA A 97 6.79 -12.78 25.32
N SER A 98 6.99 -11.53 25.75
CA SER A 98 8.25 -10.82 25.58
C SER A 98 9.39 -11.44 26.40
N SER A 99 9.10 -11.96 27.60
CA SER A 99 10.08 -12.72 28.40
C SER A 99 10.43 -14.11 27.84
N ALA A 100 9.60 -14.64 26.96
CA ALA A 100 9.73 -15.97 26.36
C ALA A 100 10.32 -15.96 24.95
N ALA A 101 10.35 -14.81 24.27
CA ALA A 101 10.96 -14.60 22.97
C ALA A 101 12.50 -14.65 23.09
N LYS A 102 13.04 -15.87 23.17
CA LYS A 102 14.46 -16.12 22.97
C LYS A 102 14.73 -16.17 21.47
N ASP A 103 15.60 -15.31 20.99
CA ASP A 103 16.15 -15.45 19.65
C ASP A 103 16.93 -16.78 19.58
N PRO A 104 16.58 -17.70 18.67
CA PRO A 104 17.23 -19.01 18.57
C PRO A 104 18.72 -18.93 18.23
N ASP A 105 19.21 -17.79 17.72
CA ASP A 105 20.63 -17.53 17.44
C ASP A 105 21.34 -16.75 18.56
N ASN A 106 20.64 -16.41 19.66
CA ASN A 106 21.18 -15.62 20.76
C ASN A 106 21.43 -16.49 22.02
N GLU A 107 22.60 -17.13 22.08
CA GLU A 107 23.01 -18.00 23.20
C GLU A 107 23.23 -17.24 24.53
N ALA A 108 23.33 -15.91 24.50
CA ALA A 108 23.67 -15.09 25.67
C ALA A 108 22.48 -14.75 26.59
N GLY A 109 21.24 -14.98 26.17
CA GLY A 109 20.06 -14.73 27.01
C GLY A 109 19.80 -13.25 27.32
N GLU A 110 20.36 -12.33 26.53
CA GLU A 110 20.08 -10.90 26.62
C GLU A 110 18.65 -10.61 26.12
N ALA A 111 17.98 -9.66 26.78
CA ALA A 111 16.62 -9.27 26.43
C ALA A 111 16.56 -8.82 24.97
N THR A 112 15.79 -9.52 24.14
CA THR A 112 15.58 -9.06 22.76
C THR A 112 14.94 -7.67 22.78
N ASP A 113 15.45 -6.73 21.99
CA ASP A 113 14.95 -5.35 21.86
C ASP A 113 13.53 -5.25 21.25
N ASN A 114 12.82 -6.38 21.16
CA ASN A 114 11.40 -6.48 20.79
C ASN A 114 10.46 -6.60 22.01
N THR A 115 10.99 -6.48 23.23
CA THR A 115 10.22 -6.61 24.48
C THR A 115 9.36 -5.36 24.68
N LEU A 116 8.03 -5.52 24.84
CA LEU A 116 7.14 -4.41 25.16
C LEU A 116 7.26 -4.06 26.65
N SER A 117 7.50 -2.79 26.99
CA SER A 117 7.40 -2.30 28.38
C SER A 117 5.96 -1.92 28.74
N GLU A 118 5.69 -1.69 30.02
CA GLU A 118 4.39 -1.21 30.51
C GLU A 118 3.99 0.11 29.81
N ASP A 119 4.88 1.10 29.78
CA ASP A 119 4.64 2.39 29.09
C ASP A 119 4.31 2.21 27.59
N MET A 120 4.96 1.24 26.91
CA MET A 120 4.68 0.94 25.50
C MET A 120 3.29 0.33 25.33
N ILE A 121 2.88 -0.54 26.26
CA ILE A 121 1.55 -1.14 26.24
C ILE A 121 0.49 -0.07 26.53
N ASP A 122 0.69 0.77 27.52
CA ASP A 122 -0.21 1.87 27.86
C ASP A 122 -0.42 2.81 26.67
N TYR A 123 0.67 3.18 25.99
CA TYR A 123 0.58 3.94 24.74
C TYR A 123 -0.26 3.21 23.68
N CYS A 124 0.00 1.91 23.45
CA CYS A 124 -0.76 1.11 22.50
C CYS A 124 -2.25 1.07 22.83
N ILE A 125 -2.61 0.98 24.11
CA ILE A 125 -4.01 0.97 24.56
C ILE A 125 -4.66 2.32 24.30
N CYS A 126 -3.99 3.43 24.61
CA CYS A 126 -4.48 4.78 24.27
C CYS A 126 -4.71 4.93 22.76
N GLU A 127 -3.75 4.48 21.93
CA GLU A 127 -3.88 4.54 20.47
C GLU A 127 -5.01 3.64 19.95
N LEU A 128 -5.19 2.45 20.50
CA LEU A 128 -6.30 1.55 20.14
C LEU A 128 -7.66 2.14 20.52
N ARG A 129 -7.76 2.80 21.69
CA ARG A 129 -8.96 3.52 22.12
C ARG A 129 -9.28 4.63 21.13
N TYR A 130 -8.31 5.46 20.76
CA TYR A 130 -8.47 6.48 19.73
C TYR A 130 -8.92 5.88 18.40
N LYS A 131 -8.22 4.85 17.89
CA LYS A 131 -8.54 4.18 16.61
C LYS A 131 -9.93 3.55 16.59
N SER A 132 -10.46 3.14 17.74
CA SER A 132 -11.81 2.57 17.83
C SER A 132 -12.92 3.57 17.55
N LEU A 133 -12.67 4.88 17.74
CA LEU A 133 -13.66 5.95 17.54
C LEU A 133 -14.06 6.08 16.06
N PRO A 134 -13.14 6.40 15.10
CA PRO A 134 -13.48 6.50 13.68
C PRO A 134 -13.79 5.14 13.04
N PHE A 135 -13.34 4.03 13.64
CA PHE A 135 -13.65 2.69 13.14
C PHE A 135 -15.15 2.39 13.17
N GLY A 136 -15.89 2.93 14.14
CA GLY A 136 -17.35 2.76 14.20
C GLY A 136 -18.08 3.28 12.97
N GLU A 137 -17.51 4.27 12.28
CA GLU A 137 -18.09 4.91 11.10
C GLU A 137 -17.53 4.34 9.79
N THR A 138 -16.21 4.14 9.73
CA THR A 138 -15.50 3.76 8.50
C THR A 138 -15.26 2.25 8.36
N ALA A 139 -15.23 1.54 9.48
CA ALA A 139 -14.74 0.17 9.60
C ALA A 139 -13.31 -0.04 9.07
N VAL A 140 -12.47 1.01 9.07
CA VAL A 140 -11.08 0.98 8.62
C VAL A 140 -10.14 1.27 9.79
N VAL A 141 -9.03 0.55 9.87
CA VAL A 141 -7.98 0.79 10.85
C VAL A 141 -6.59 0.83 10.20
N THR A 142 -5.74 1.75 10.67
CA THR A 142 -4.33 1.80 10.29
C THR A 142 -3.54 0.77 11.10
N ALA A 143 -2.94 -0.19 10.40
CA ALA A 143 -2.17 -1.29 10.98
C ALA A 143 -0.69 -0.93 11.19
N TYR A 144 -0.07 -0.27 10.21
CA TYR A 144 1.33 0.15 10.27
C TYR A 144 1.52 1.55 9.67
N ASP A 145 2.60 2.21 10.08
CA ASP A 145 3.05 3.46 9.45
C ASP A 145 3.39 3.25 7.96
N GLY A 146 3.35 4.32 7.17
CA GLY A 146 3.31 4.23 5.70
C GLY A 146 1.91 3.91 5.17
N ASP A 147 0.89 4.24 5.97
CA ASP A 147 -0.53 4.27 5.63
C ASP A 147 -1.09 2.91 5.18
N VAL A 148 -0.59 1.87 5.86
CA VAL A 148 -1.08 0.50 5.71
C VAL A 148 -2.39 0.35 6.48
N VAL A 149 -3.49 0.37 5.74
CA VAL A 149 -4.85 0.28 6.29
C VAL A 149 -5.49 -1.08 6.01
N LYS A 150 -6.37 -1.52 6.90
CA LYS A 150 -7.10 -2.79 6.77
C LYS A 150 -8.56 -2.67 7.23
N SER A 151 -9.39 -3.59 6.73
CA SER A 151 -10.79 -3.76 7.15
C SER A 151 -11.27 -5.18 6.86
N ASP A 152 -11.89 -5.82 7.86
CA ASP A 152 -12.57 -7.11 7.70
C ASP A 152 -14.08 -6.98 7.39
N HIS A 153 -14.59 -5.75 7.31
CA HIS A 153 -16.02 -5.49 7.18
C HIS A 153 -16.41 -4.81 5.86
N ILE A 154 -15.45 -4.14 5.20
CA ILE A 154 -15.76 -3.33 4.02
C ILE A 154 -16.23 -4.16 2.82
N VAL A 155 -15.77 -5.41 2.73
CA VAL A 155 -16.25 -6.40 1.76
C VAL A 155 -17.18 -7.38 2.47
N SER A 156 -18.47 -7.29 2.18
CA SER A 156 -19.47 -8.20 2.78
C SER A 156 -19.27 -9.64 2.31
N GLU A 157 -19.71 -10.61 3.12
CA GLU A 157 -19.70 -12.02 2.73
C GLU A 157 -20.55 -12.31 1.48
N GLU A 158 -21.58 -11.49 1.22
CA GLU A 158 -22.33 -11.54 -0.03
C GLU A 158 -21.49 -11.12 -1.23
N LEU A 159 -20.80 -9.97 -1.13
CA LEU A 159 -19.93 -9.47 -2.20
C LEU A 159 -18.76 -10.42 -2.47
N ARG A 160 -18.18 -10.99 -1.41
CA ARG A 160 -17.16 -12.03 -1.50
C ARG A 160 -17.65 -13.27 -2.25
N ARG A 161 -18.86 -13.75 -1.95
CA ARG A 161 -19.49 -14.88 -2.67
C ARG A 161 -19.79 -14.53 -4.12
N ALA A 162 -20.25 -13.32 -4.39
CA ALA A 162 -20.49 -12.82 -5.75
C ALA A 162 -19.19 -12.80 -6.57
N LEU A 163 -18.08 -12.33 -5.99
CA LEU A 163 -16.76 -12.31 -6.64
C LEU A 163 -16.31 -13.73 -7.01
N LYS A 164 -16.39 -14.68 -6.08
CA LYS A 164 -16.04 -16.08 -6.34
C LYS A 164 -16.90 -16.67 -7.46
N SER A 165 -18.21 -16.44 -7.43
CA SER A 165 -19.13 -16.94 -8.45
C SER A 165 -18.82 -16.35 -9.83
N ALA A 166 -18.58 -15.03 -9.89
CA ALA A 166 -18.29 -14.34 -11.14
C ALA A 166 -16.90 -14.66 -11.72
N ALA A 167 -15.92 -15.02 -10.87
CA ALA A 167 -14.58 -15.42 -11.29
C ALA A 167 -14.49 -16.90 -11.69
N ALA A 168 -15.41 -17.76 -11.22
CA ALA A 168 -15.38 -19.20 -11.46
C ALA A 168 -15.26 -19.61 -12.95
N PRO A 169 -15.88 -18.93 -13.93
CA PRO A 169 -15.68 -19.26 -15.34
C PRO A 169 -14.24 -19.10 -15.83
N LEU A 170 -13.46 -18.19 -15.23
CA LEU A 170 -12.04 -17.99 -15.55
C LEU A 170 -11.16 -19.09 -14.94
N GLU A 171 -11.58 -19.67 -13.81
CA GLU A 171 -10.87 -20.77 -13.14
C GLU A 171 -11.10 -22.11 -13.84
N GLN A 172 -12.31 -22.31 -14.37
CA GLN A 172 -12.80 -23.58 -14.92
C GLN A 172 -12.49 -23.75 -16.42
N VAL A 173 -11.51 -23.01 -16.94
CA VAL A 173 -11.01 -23.20 -18.30
C VAL A 173 -10.25 -24.53 -18.42
N GLY A 174 -10.17 -25.07 -19.64
CA GLY A 174 -9.42 -26.31 -19.88
C GLY A 174 -7.94 -26.20 -19.48
N PRO A 175 -7.25 -27.30 -19.12
CA PRO A 175 -5.90 -27.26 -18.56
C PRO A 175 -4.86 -26.50 -19.39
N THR A 176 -5.00 -26.51 -20.72
CA THR A 176 -4.08 -25.80 -21.65
C THR A 176 -4.30 -24.28 -21.69
N LYS A 177 -5.40 -23.79 -21.11
CA LYS A 177 -5.75 -22.37 -21.05
C LYS A 177 -5.53 -21.77 -19.65
N GLN A 178 -5.13 -22.59 -18.67
CA GLN A 178 -4.82 -22.10 -17.32
C GLN A 178 -3.48 -21.36 -17.33
N ASP A 179 -3.48 -20.11 -16.87
CA ASP A 179 -2.29 -19.28 -16.76
C ASP A 179 -1.67 -19.41 -15.35
N TRP A 180 -0.82 -20.42 -15.19
CA TRP A 180 -0.13 -20.65 -13.92
C TRP A 180 1.01 -19.65 -13.74
N HIS A 181 1.00 -18.91 -12.64
CA HIS A 181 1.98 -17.88 -12.37
C HIS A 181 3.40 -18.48 -12.37
N PRO A 182 4.35 -17.91 -13.15
CA PRO A 182 5.72 -18.40 -13.20
C PRO A 182 6.36 -18.43 -11.81
N GLY A 183 7.09 -19.51 -11.50
CA GLY A 183 7.77 -19.66 -10.22
C GLY A 183 6.86 -19.97 -9.03
N SER A 184 5.54 -20.13 -9.22
CA SER A 184 4.60 -20.44 -8.13
C SER A 184 4.47 -21.94 -7.80
N ASN A 185 5.18 -22.83 -8.51
CA ASN A 185 5.01 -24.28 -8.39
C ASN A 185 3.56 -24.76 -8.57
N GLY A 186 2.79 -24.09 -9.45
CA GLY A 186 1.39 -24.42 -9.71
C GLY A 186 0.45 -24.08 -8.54
N MET A 187 0.82 -23.13 -7.68
CA MET A 187 0.00 -22.70 -6.55
C MET A 187 -0.83 -21.45 -6.88
N VAL A 188 -0.40 -20.63 -7.82
CA VAL A 188 -1.08 -19.37 -8.16
C VAL A 188 -1.57 -19.43 -9.60
N LEU A 189 -2.87 -19.34 -9.79
CA LEU A 189 -3.54 -19.27 -11.09
C LEU A 189 -3.94 -17.82 -11.35
N ASP A 190 -3.34 -17.20 -12.36
CA ASP A 190 -3.69 -15.86 -12.79
C ASP A 190 -5.00 -15.92 -13.61
N LEU A 191 -6.01 -15.15 -13.20
CA LEU A 191 -7.32 -15.08 -13.86
C LEU A 191 -7.45 -13.82 -14.72
N VAL A 192 -6.98 -12.69 -14.17
CA VAL A 192 -6.82 -11.41 -14.86
C VAL A 192 -5.43 -10.91 -14.54
N HIS A 193 -4.56 -10.79 -15.54
CA HIS A 193 -3.18 -10.36 -15.33
C HIS A 193 -2.84 -9.17 -16.22
N PRO A 194 -2.34 -8.05 -15.66
CA PRO A 194 -2.09 -6.83 -16.43
C PRO A 194 -0.96 -6.98 -17.46
N SER A 195 -0.10 -8.00 -17.32
CA SER A 195 0.94 -8.33 -18.30
C SER A 195 0.46 -9.24 -19.44
N LEU A 196 -0.78 -9.71 -19.42
CA LEU A 196 -1.38 -10.37 -20.58
C LEU A 196 -1.99 -9.29 -21.47
N PHE A 197 -1.58 -9.23 -22.73
CA PHE A 197 -2.00 -8.19 -23.69
C PHE A 197 -1.69 -6.72 -23.30
N PRO A 198 -0.49 -6.41 -22.76
CA PRO A 198 -0.10 -5.03 -22.50
C PRO A 198 0.01 -4.26 -23.82
N VAL A 199 0.09 -2.93 -23.72
CA VAL A 199 0.52 -2.13 -24.87
C VAL A 199 1.95 -2.54 -25.22
N VAL A 200 2.19 -2.88 -26.48
CA VAL A 200 3.52 -3.15 -27.03
C VAL A 200 3.78 -2.14 -28.14
N TYR A 201 4.75 -1.26 -27.92
CA TYR A 201 5.05 -0.21 -28.90
C TYR A 201 5.58 -0.82 -30.20
N GLY A 202 5.15 -0.27 -31.34
CA GLY A 202 5.42 -0.82 -32.66
C GLY A 202 4.53 -2.01 -33.06
N MET A 203 3.61 -2.45 -32.20
CA MET A 203 2.68 -3.55 -32.49
C MET A 203 1.22 -3.19 -32.19
N THR A 204 0.93 -2.69 -30.98
CA THR A 204 -0.44 -2.36 -30.54
C THR A 204 -1.03 -1.24 -31.39
N ARG A 205 -2.32 -1.35 -31.73
CA ARG A 205 -3.04 -0.31 -32.48
C ARG A 205 -3.81 0.62 -31.55
N ILE A 206 -3.92 1.88 -31.94
CA ILE A 206 -4.63 2.94 -31.22
C ILE A 206 -5.58 3.72 -32.14
N LEU A 207 -6.60 4.32 -31.54
CA LEU A 207 -7.45 5.31 -32.19
C LEU A 207 -7.02 6.70 -31.67
N LYS A 208 -6.53 7.56 -32.57
CA LYS A 208 -5.96 8.87 -32.19
C LYS A 208 -6.99 9.90 -31.73
N ASP A 209 -8.16 9.85 -32.35
CA ASP A 209 -9.16 10.92 -32.28
C ASP A 209 -10.44 10.50 -31.56
N SER A 210 -10.42 9.36 -30.85
CA SER A 210 -11.60 8.82 -30.15
C SER A 210 -11.21 8.05 -28.89
N ILE A 211 -12.09 8.11 -27.89
CA ILE A 211 -12.00 7.30 -26.67
C ILE A 211 -12.79 6.00 -26.90
N VAL A 212 -12.22 4.87 -26.50
CA VAL A 212 -12.86 3.55 -26.61
C VAL A 212 -13.67 3.26 -25.36
N GLY A 213 -15.00 3.31 -25.48
CA GLY A 213 -15.91 2.87 -24.43
C GLY A 213 -15.98 1.35 -24.28
N LEU A 214 -16.51 0.88 -23.14
CA LEU A 214 -16.60 -0.53 -22.79
C LEU A 214 -17.35 -1.36 -23.84
N GLU A 215 -18.53 -0.93 -24.27
CA GLU A 215 -19.39 -1.68 -25.20
C GLU A 215 -18.80 -1.74 -26.61
N GLN A 216 -18.13 -0.67 -27.04
CA GLN A 216 -17.57 -0.55 -28.39
C GLN A 216 -16.19 -1.22 -28.52
N SER A 217 -15.55 -1.56 -27.40
CA SER A 217 -14.17 -2.07 -27.36
C SER A 217 -13.95 -3.29 -28.25
N VAL A 218 -14.90 -4.22 -28.28
CA VAL A 218 -14.82 -5.45 -29.09
C VAL A 218 -14.95 -5.13 -30.58
N GLU A 219 -15.90 -4.26 -30.96
CA GLU A 219 -16.13 -3.87 -32.35
C GLU A 219 -15.00 -3.02 -32.94
N LEU A 220 -14.28 -2.31 -32.07
CA LEU A 220 -13.15 -1.46 -32.45
C LEU A 220 -11.81 -2.21 -32.44
N CYS A 221 -11.79 -3.46 -31.97
CA CYS A 221 -10.59 -4.27 -31.90
C CYS A 221 -9.92 -4.39 -33.29
N GLY A 222 -8.60 -4.17 -33.33
CA GLY A 222 -7.80 -4.22 -34.55
C GLY A 222 -7.93 -3.01 -35.49
N LYS A 223 -8.81 -2.04 -35.21
CA LYS A 223 -8.90 -0.78 -35.96
C LYS A 223 -7.81 0.21 -35.54
N GLY A 224 -7.71 1.31 -36.26
CA GLY A 224 -6.74 2.37 -35.99
C GLY A 224 -5.36 2.06 -36.56
N GLU A 225 -4.36 2.79 -36.07
CA GLU A 225 -2.98 2.71 -36.54
C GLU A 225 -2.05 2.17 -35.46
N VAL A 226 -0.90 1.65 -35.87
CA VAL A 226 0.11 1.11 -34.95
C VAL A 226 0.73 2.25 -34.15
N LEU A 227 0.70 2.14 -32.83
CA LEU A 227 1.38 3.06 -31.92
C LEU A 227 2.90 2.95 -32.15
N PRO A 228 3.58 4.03 -32.59
CA PRO A 228 5.02 3.98 -32.84
C PRO A 228 5.82 3.75 -31.55
N VAL A 229 7.07 3.28 -31.72
CA VAL A 229 8.03 3.21 -30.61
C VAL A 229 8.37 4.63 -30.15
N PRO A 230 8.12 4.98 -28.89
CA PRO A 230 8.45 6.31 -28.38
C PRO A 230 9.98 6.47 -28.30
N PRO A 231 10.49 7.71 -28.45
CA PRO A 231 11.90 7.96 -28.23
C PRO A 231 12.27 7.70 -26.75
N ALA A 232 13.54 7.37 -26.51
CA ALA A 232 14.07 7.23 -25.16
C ALA A 232 13.83 8.52 -24.36
N PRO A 233 13.40 8.41 -23.09
CA PRO A 233 13.19 9.58 -22.26
C PRO A 233 14.51 10.30 -22.04
N VAL A 234 14.50 11.62 -22.20
CA VAL A 234 15.64 12.45 -21.81
C VAL A 234 15.47 12.77 -20.34
N ILE A 235 16.31 12.16 -19.49
CA ILE A 235 16.32 12.41 -18.04
C ILE A 235 17.32 13.54 -17.75
N PRO A 236 16.86 14.73 -17.31
CA PRO A 236 17.74 15.82 -16.89
C PRO A 236 18.67 15.37 -15.77
N ALA A 237 19.90 15.90 -15.73
CA ALA A 237 20.86 15.54 -14.68
C ALA A 237 20.35 15.77 -13.25
N SER A 238 19.44 16.73 -13.05
CA SER A 238 18.77 17.00 -11.76
C SER A 238 17.75 15.94 -11.34
N GLN A 239 17.25 15.14 -12.30
CA GLN A 239 16.34 14.00 -12.09
C GLN A 239 17.10 12.66 -12.19
N ARG A 240 18.40 12.68 -12.50
CA ARG A 240 19.24 11.49 -12.38
C ARG A 240 19.40 11.20 -10.90
N PHE A 241 18.75 10.14 -10.47
CA PHE A 241 18.75 9.68 -9.10
C PHE A 241 20.18 9.26 -8.69
N PRO A 242 20.85 9.97 -7.77
CA PRO A 242 22.24 9.66 -7.40
C PRO A 242 22.42 8.31 -6.68
N TYR A 243 21.31 7.64 -6.31
CA TYR A 243 21.29 6.35 -5.63
C TYR A 243 20.24 5.35 -6.18
N SER A 244 19.60 5.65 -7.33
CA SER A 244 18.72 4.67 -7.97
C SER A 244 19.56 3.58 -8.63
N GLN A 245 19.22 2.31 -8.38
CA GLN A 245 19.76 1.19 -9.14
C GLN A 245 19.21 1.14 -10.58
N PHE A 246 18.21 1.96 -10.90
CA PHE A 246 17.57 2.06 -12.21
C PHE A 246 18.11 3.28 -12.97
N GLU A 247 18.87 3.06 -14.05
CA GLU A 247 19.35 4.10 -14.97
C GLU A 247 18.19 4.70 -15.81
N ASP A 248 17.18 3.87 -16.12
CA ASP A 248 15.95 4.26 -16.84
C ASP A 248 14.77 3.39 -16.40
N PRO A 249 13.82 3.91 -15.58
CA PRO A 249 12.66 3.15 -15.14
C PRO A 249 11.54 3.04 -16.21
N TRP A 250 11.67 3.68 -17.36
CA TRP A 250 10.63 3.68 -18.39
C TRP A 250 10.90 2.66 -19.51
N SER A 251 9.95 1.77 -19.73
CA SER A 251 10.04 0.78 -20.82
C SER A 251 9.64 1.39 -22.16
N MET A 252 10.56 1.40 -23.13
CA MET A 252 10.25 1.70 -24.54
C MET A 252 9.59 0.51 -25.27
N LYS A 253 9.39 -0.63 -24.59
CA LYS A 253 8.89 -1.86 -25.20
C LYS A 253 7.40 -2.05 -24.96
N PHE A 254 6.94 -1.81 -23.74
CA PHE A 254 5.57 -2.09 -23.34
C PHE A 254 5.12 -1.26 -22.13
N GLN A 255 3.80 -1.15 -21.96
CA GLN A 255 3.15 -0.50 -20.82
C GLN A 255 1.87 -1.27 -20.44
N TRP A 256 1.58 -1.41 -19.15
CA TRP A 256 0.29 -1.93 -18.69
C TRP A 256 -0.83 -0.93 -18.99
N LEU A 257 -2.02 -1.46 -19.30
CA LEU A 257 -3.17 -0.65 -19.65
C LEU A 257 -4.18 -0.64 -18.50
N PRO A 258 -4.42 0.52 -17.84
CA PRO A 258 -5.50 0.66 -16.88
C PRO A 258 -6.88 0.70 -17.56
N CYS A 259 -7.92 0.32 -16.84
CA CYS A 259 -9.29 0.69 -17.20
C CYS A 259 -9.68 2.05 -16.60
N GLN A 260 -10.61 2.74 -17.25
CA GLN A 260 -11.23 3.96 -16.74
C GLN A 260 -12.37 3.60 -15.80
N VAL A 261 -12.44 4.31 -14.68
CA VAL A 261 -13.47 4.17 -13.65
C VAL A 261 -14.07 5.54 -13.36
N GLU A 262 -15.36 5.72 -13.58
CA GLU A 262 -16.07 6.96 -13.27
C GLU A 262 -16.82 6.83 -11.95
N PHE A 263 -16.90 7.93 -11.19
CA PHE A 263 -17.73 8.00 -10.01
C PHE A 263 -19.17 8.29 -10.44
N THR A 264 -20.13 7.51 -9.97
CA THR A 264 -21.53 7.64 -10.39
C THR A 264 -22.44 7.92 -9.21
N GLY A 265 -23.13 9.07 -9.23
CA GLY A 265 -24.15 9.45 -8.24
C GLY A 265 -23.62 9.77 -6.84
N ASP A 266 -24.54 9.99 -5.91
CA ASP A 266 -24.27 10.33 -4.50
C ASP A 266 -24.01 9.09 -3.61
N ASP A 267 -24.30 7.87 -4.11
CA ASP A 267 -24.41 6.61 -3.32
C ASP A 267 -23.17 5.70 -3.38
N ASP A 268 -21.96 6.26 -3.31
CA ASP A 268 -20.71 5.48 -3.28
C ASP A 268 -20.50 4.50 -4.46
N GLU A 269 -21.17 4.68 -5.58
CA GLU A 269 -21.03 3.80 -6.74
C GLU A 269 -19.92 4.26 -7.70
N VAL A 270 -19.42 3.31 -8.49
CA VAL A 270 -18.48 3.58 -9.59
C VAL A 270 -18.86 2.74 -10.81
N LYS A 271 -18.45 3.21 -11.99
CA LYS A 271 -18.64 2.49 -13.26
C LYS A 271 -17.34 2.35 -14.02
N ILE A 272 -17.06 1.13 -14.47
CA ILE A 272 -15.94 0.89 -15.39
C ILE A 272 -16.40 1.26 -16.80
N THR A 273 -15.79 2.28 -17.40
CA THR A 273 -16.21 2.81 -18.70
C THR A 273 -15.30 2.39 -19.87
N SER A 274 -14.20 1.70 -19.58
CA SER A 274 -13.33 1.07 -20.58
C SER A 274 -13.01 -0.38 -20.23
N TYR A 275 -12.58 -1.17 -21.21
CA TYR A 275 -12.26 -2.58 -20.97
C TYR A 275 -11.15 -2.77 -19.91
N ILE A 276 -11.31 -3.78 -19.07
CA ILE A 276 -10.24 -4.33 -18.24
C ILE A 276 -9.37 -5.20 -19.15
N ASN A 277 -8.06 -4.96 -19.11
CA ASN A 277 -7.11 -5.74 -19.89
C ASN A 277 -7.24 -7.24 -19.61
N ASN A 278 -7.24 -8.07 -20.66
CA ASN A 278 -7.46 -9.52 -20.59
C ASN A 278 -8.85 -9.96 -20.08
N LEU A 279 -9.89 -9.11 -20.12
CA LEU A 279 -11.24 -9.49 -19.67
C LEU A 279 -12.34 -9.03 -20.64
N HIS A 280 -13.06 -9.99 -21.22
CA HIS A 280 -14.06 -9.70 -22.25
C HIS A 280 -15.33 -9.06 -21.64
N PRO A 281 -15.74 -7.84 -22.04
CA PRO A 281 -16.84 -7.11 -21.39
C PRO A 281 -18.21 -7.78 -21.52
N GLY A 282 -18.49 -8.41 -22.66
CA GLY A 282 -19.73 -9.18 -22.88
C GLY A 282 -19.79 -10.48 -22.09
N GLU A 283 -18.81 -11.38 -22.27
CA GLU A 283 -18.76 -12.69 -21.61
C GLU A 283 -18.60 -12.60 -20.09
N ASN A 284 -17.92 -11.57 -19.58
CA ASN A 284 -17.60 -11.42 -18.16
C ASN A 284 -18.36 -10.27 -17.49
N LYS A 285 -19.54 -9.88 -18.01
CA LYS A 285 -20.34 -8.77 -17.48
C LYS A 285 -20.55 -8.84 -15.95
N ALA A 286 -20.92 -10.02 -15.45
CA ALA A 286 -21.12 -10.23 -14.01
C ALA A 286 -19.84 -9.98 -13.18
N LEU A 287 -18.66 -10.22 -13.74
CA LEU A 287 -17.39 -9.94 -13.06
C LEU A 287 -17.07 -8.45 -13.08
N TYR A 288 -17.35 -7.72 -14.17
CA TYR A 288 -17.27 -6.26 -14.19
C TYR A 288 -18.16 -5.65 -13.11
N ASP A 289 -19.43 -6.04 -13.03
CA ASP A 289 -20.38 -5.53 -12.02
C ASP A 289 -19.89 -5.76 -10.58
N VAL A 290 -19.20 -6.88 -10.32
CA VAL A 290 -18.63 -7.17 -9.00
C VAL A 290 -17.35 -6.38 -8.75
N ILE A 291 -16.49 -6.22 -9.75
CA ILE A 291 -15.26 -5.42 -9.62
C ILE A 291 -15.61 -3.96 -9.33
N GLU A 292 -16.62 -3.38 -9.98
CA GLU A 292 -17.12 -2.04 -9.66
C GLU A 292 -17.46 -1.91 -8.17
N LYS A 293 -18.21 -2.86 -7.62
CA LYS A 293 -18.57 -2.89 -6.20
C LYS A 293 -17.34 -3.04 -5.28
N ILE A 294 -16.34 -3.82 -5.69
CA ILE A 294 -15.08 -3.94 -4.94
C ILE A 294 -14.30 -2.63 -4.96
N ILE A 295 -14.19 -1.96 -6.12
CA ILE A 295 -13.52 -0.67 -6.25
C ILE A 295 -14.23 0.40 -5.41
N ALA A 296 -15.56 0.45 -5.46
CA ALA A 296 -16.38 1.32 -4.61
C ALA A 296 -16.02 1.19 -3.11
N ARG A 297 -15.85 -0.05 -2.64
CA ARG A 297 -15.42 -0.34 -1.26
C ARG A 297 -13.95 0.00 -1.02
N ALA A 298 -13.07 -0.21 -2.00
CA ALA A 298 -11.65 0.09 -1.87
C ALA A 298 -11.33 1.59 -1.80
N ILE A 299 -12.18 2.46 -2.35
CA ILE A 299 -11.97 3.92 -2.35
C ILE A 299 -11.80 4.47 -0.93
N VAL A 300 -12.56 3.98 0.05
CA VAL A 300 -12.41 4.43 1.45
C VAL A 300 -11.02 4.06 1.99
N LEU A 301 -10.54 2.84 1.71
CA LEU A 301 -9.18 2.43 2.09
C LEU A 301 -8.13 3.29 1.39
N TRP A 302 -8.30 3.58 0.10
CA TRP A 302 -7.39 4.46 -0.64
C TRP A 302 -7.38 5.88 -0.10
N ASN A 303 -8.53 6.45 0.28
CA ASN A 303 -8.61 7.75 0.93
C ASN A 303 -7.77 7.77 2.22
N HIS A 304 -7.91 6.76 3.08
CA HIS A 304 -7.10 6.66 4.30
C HIS A 304 -5.61 6.40 4.03
N THR A 305 -5.26 5.72 2.94
CA THR A 305 -3.85 5.51 2.56
C THR A 305 -3.21 6.75 1.95
N LEU A 306 -3.98 7.56 1.21
CA LEU A 306 -3.46 8.70 0.46
C LEU A 306 -3.44 9.99 1.29
N ASP A 307 -4.31 10.12 2.29
CA ASP A 307 -4.40 11.32 3.12
C ASP A 307 -3.06 11.72 3.75
N PRO A 308 -2.32 10.82 4.44
CA PRO A 308 -1.09 11.21 5.13
C PRO A 308 0.08 11.43 4.15
N LEU A 309 -0.05 10.95 2.91
CA LEU A 309 0.92 11.16 1.84
C LEU A 309 0.79 12.54 1.18
N GLN A 310 -0.30 13.27 1.41
CA GLN A 310 -0.33 14.69 1.07
C GLN A 310 0.47 15.44 2.14
N SER A 311 1.56 16.06 1.72
CA SER A 311 2.55 16.83 2.52
C SER A 311 2.00 17.95 3.41
N ILE A 312 0.68 18.05 3.53
CA ILE A 312 -0.11 19.06 4.24
C ILE A 312 -0.64 18.50 5.57
N HIS A 313 -0.65 17.18 5.79
CA HIS A 313 -1.35 16.54 6.92
C HIS A 313 -0.44 15.79 7.90
N GLY A 314 0.56 16.49 8.43
CA GLY A 314 1.20 16.15 9.71
C GLY A 314 2.43 15.24 9.61
N GLU A 315 3.29 15.32 10.62
CA GLU A 315 4.39 14.38 10.79
C GLU A 315 3.82 12.97 11.09
N PRO A 316 4.45 11.89 10.58
CA PRO A 316 4.01 10.54 10.88
C PRO A 316 4.01 10.33 12.40
N ARG A 317 3.05 9.54 12.92
CA ARG A 317 2.97 9.27 14.36
C ARG A 317 4.29 8.69 14.86
N VAL A 318 4.88 9.34 15.84
CA VAL A 318 6.13 8.91 16.47
C VAL A 318 5.81 8.36 17.86
N ARG A 319 5.84 7.03 18.01
CA ARG A 319 5.59 6.37 19.31
C ARG A 319 6.86 6.31 20.14
N ILE A 320 8.00 6.16 19.47
CA ILE A 320 9.34 6.16 20.06
C ILE A 320 10.19 7.20 19.32
N PRO A 321 10.34 8.42 19.87
CA PRO A 321 11.22 9.43 19.30
C PRO A 321 12.65 8.94 19.32
N PHE A 322 13.21 8.74 18.14
CA PHE A 322 14.58 8.30 17.96
C PHE A 322 15.25 9.12 16.87
N ARG A 323 16.43 9.66 17.19
CA ARG A 323 17.24 10.44 16.26
C ARG A 323 18.62 9.82 16.12
N ASP A 324 19.30 9.63 17.24
CA ASP A 324 20.65 9.10 17.35
C ASP A 324 20.72 8.23 18.62
N PRO A 325 21.61 7.22 18.67
CA PRO A 325 21.80 6.41 19.86
C PRO A 325 22.40 7.24 21.00
N GLU A 326 21.81 7.14 22.19
CA GLU A 326 22.31 7.76 23.41
C GLU A 326 22.96 6.71 24.30
N TYR A 327 24.11 7.05 24.87
CA TYR A 327 24.90 6.17 25.70
C TYR A 327 25.09 6.79 27.08
N GLY A 328 24.84 6.03 28.12
CA GLY A 328 25.18 6.38 29.49
C GLY A 328 26.67 6.18 29.79
N ASP A 329 27.05 6.48 31.02
CA ASP A 329 28.42 6.26 31.51
C ASP A 329 28.45 5.13 32.54
N ILE A 330 29.35 4.16 32.34
CA ILE A 330 29.74 3.19 33.38
C ILE A 330 31.08 3.64 33.96
N PRO A 331 31.16 3.90 35.29
CA PRO A 331 32.41 4.21 35.96
C PRO A 331 33.48 3.16 35.66
N LEU A 332 34.73 3.58 35.46
CA LEU A 332 35.81 2.66 35.06
C LEU A 332 35.98 1.45 36.00
N ALA A 333 35.66 1.64 37.28
CA ALA A 333 35.71 0.58 38.29
C ALA A 333 34.63 -0.50 38.12
N ASP A 334 33.51 -0.16 37.48
CA ASP A 334 32.35 -1.04 37.28
C ASP A 334 32.29 -1.59 35.85
N ARG A 335 33.24 -1.21 34.98
CA ARG A 335 33.32 -1.77 33.63
C ARG A 335 33.70 -3.24 33.70
N PRO A 336 33.00 -4.13 32.97
CA PRO A 336 33.41 -5.53 32.87
C PRO A 336 34.83 -5.61 32.30
N ALA A 337 35.59 -6.62 32.73
CA ALA A 337 36.94 -6.81 32.19
C ALA A 337 36.88 -7.15 30.68
N GLN A 338 37.91 -6.75 29.95
CA GLN A 338 38.14 -7.18 28.57
C GLN A 338 38.48 -8.67 28.55
N GLU A 339 37.85 -9.43 27.66
CA GLU A 339 38.09 -10.87 27.57
C GLU A 339 39.44 -11.18 26.88
N PRO A 340 40.10 -12.31 27.16
CA PRO A 340 41.43 -12.61 26.62
C PRO A 340 41.52 -12.68 25.09
N GLU A 341 40.42 -13.00 24.41
CA GLU A 341 40.33 -13.08 22.95
C GLU A 341 39.65 -11.84 22.31
N GLU A 342 39.24 -10.88 23.14
CA GLU A 342 38.52 -9.68 22.72
C GLU A 342 39.51 -8.54 22.42
N ASP A 343 39.54 -8.05 21.18
CA ASP A 343 40.32 -6.86 20.83
C ASP A 343 39.71 -5.57 21.40
N ASP A 344 40.49 -4.48 21.42
CA ASP A 344 40.08 -3.20 22.00
C ASP A 344 38.82 -2.62 21.34
N TRP A 345 38.62 -2.87 20.04
CA TRP A 345 37.46 -2.37 19.32
C TRP A 345 36.19 -3.12 19.73
N THR A 346 36.28 -4.45 19.82
CA THR A 346 35.18 -5.32 20.28
C THR A 346 34.81 -4.98 21.72
N TYR A 347 35.81 -4.79 22.60
CA TYR A 347 35.59 -4.36 23.98
C TYR A 347 34.84 -3.03 24.08
N GLU A 348 35.32 -1.99 23.41
CA GLU A 348 34.64 -0.68 23.43
C GLU A 348 33.24 -0.73 22.81
N SER A 349 33.02 -1.60 21.81
CA SER A 349 31.69 -1.82 21.22
C SER A 349 30.74 -2.48 22.21
N ARG A 350 31.19 -3.51 22.93
CA ARG A 350 30.43 -4.17 23.99
C ARG A 350 30.10 -3.22 25.15
N ILE A 351 31.06 -2.38 25.57
CA ILE A 351 30.80 -1.35 26.59
C ILE A 351 29.73 -0.37 26.11
N ARG A 352 29.79 0.06 24.84
CA ARG A 352 28.76 0.94 24.25
C ARG A 352 27.38 0.29 24.27
N GLU A 353 27.27 -0.97 23.86
CA GLU A 353 25.99 -1.72 23.91
C GLU A 353 25.43 -1.80 25.33
N LEU A 354 26.28 -2.05 26.34
CA LEU A 354 25.87 -2.07 27.75
C LEU A 354 25.41 -0.70 28.28
N THR A 355 25.90 0.38 27.70
CA THR A 355 25.52 1.76 28.05
C THR A 355 24.36 2.30 27.23
N LEU A 356 23.85 1.56 26.25
CA LEU A 356 22.81 2.05 25.36
C LEU A 356 21.54 2.39 26.16
N ILE A 357 21.10 3.64 26.08
CA ILE A 357 19.88 4.10 26.73
C ILE A 357 18.72 3.88 25.76
N PRO A 358 17.72 3.05 26.11
CA PRO A 358 16.55 2.89 25.26
C PRO A 358 15.82 4.23 25.11
N PRO A 359 15.43 4.62 23.88
CA PRO A 359 14.65 5.84 23.69
C PRO A 359 13.33 5.77 24.48
N PRO A 360 12.88 6.90 25.07
CA PRO A 360 11.65 6.93 25.83
C PRO A 360 10.43 6.71 24.93
N VAL A 361 9.33 6.23 25.52
CA VAL A 361 8.02 6.22 24.85
C VAL A 361 7.49 7.66 24.85
N ALA A 362 6.93 8.11 23.73
CA ALA A 362 6.27 9.42 23.66
C ALA A 362 5.03 9.46 24.56
N GLU A 363 4.61 10.66 24.98
CA GLU A 363 3.28 10.85 25.54
C GLU A 363 2.24 10.71 24.43
N PHE A 364 1.12 10.03 24.73
CA PHE A 364 0.04 9.86 23.76
C PHE A 364 -0.80 11.15 23.69
N GLU A 365 -0.84 11.75 22.51
CA GLU A 365 -1.71 12.88 22.20
C GLU A 365 -2.74 12.45 21.13
N ASP A 366 -4.00 12.82 21.32
CA ASP A 366 -5.02 12.62 20.31
C ASP A 366 -4.64 13.42 19.05
N PRO A 367 -4.51 12.75 17.89
CA PRO A 367 -4.22 13.43 16.63
C PRO A 367 -5.29 14.47 16.31
N GLU A 368 -4.85 15.60 15.75
CA GLU A 368 -5.76 16.63 15.23
C GLU A 368 -6.70 16.02 14.17
N GLU A 369 -7.98 16.39 14.23
CA GLU A 369 -8.95 16.01 13.20
C GLU A 369 -8.58 16.70 11.88
N THR A 370 -7.97 15.96 10.96
CA THR A 370 -7.74 16.43 9.59
C THR A 370 -8.93 16.06 8.70
N THR A 371 -9.26 16.94 7.75
CA THR A 371 -10.21 16.59 6.69
C THR A 371 -9.56 15.56 5.78
N LEU A 372 -10.00 14.32 5.88
CA LEU A 372 -9.53 13.23 5.03
C LEU A 372 -9.59 13.62 3.55
N PHE A 373 -8.50 13.32 2.84
CA PHE A 373 -8.47 13.29 1.39
C PHE A 373 -9.60 12.42 0.85
N ASP A 374 -10.29 12.92 -0.18
CA ASP A 374 -11.44 12.23 -0.76
C ASP A 374 -11.30 12.15 -2.27
N LEU A 375 -10.95 10.97 -2.78
CA LEU A 375 -10.84 10.68 -4.21
C LEU A 375 -12.10 11.08 -5.00
N ARG A 376 -13.30 10.94 -4.42
CA ARG A 376 -14.55 11.32 -5.10
C ARG A 376 -14.64 12.82 -5.26
N ARG A 377 -14.34 13.57 -4.20
CA ARG A 377 -14.35 15.03 -4.22
C ARG A 377 -13.28 15.58 -5.16
N GLU A 378 -12.07 15.03 -5.12
CA GLU A 378 -10.93 15.54 -5.87
C GLU A 378 -10.95 15.10 -7.35
N PHE A 379 -11.45 13.89 -7.65
CA PHE A 379 -11.40 13.31 -8.99
C PHE A 379 -12.78 12.97 -9.59
N GLY A 380 -13.88 13.41 -8.97
CA GLY A 380 -15.25 13.13 -9.41
C GLY A 380 -15.52 13.40 -10.89
N GLU A 381 -15.03 14.53 -11.41
CA GLU A 381 -15.22 14.93 -12.81
C GLU A 381 -14.40 14.11 -13.82
N TRP A 382 -13.30 13.48 -13.38
CA TRP A 382 -12.34 12.82 -14.27
C TRP A 382 -12.32 11.31 -14.15
N GLY A 383 -12.75 10.77 -13.00
CA GLY A 383 -12.63 9.37 -12.67
C GLY A 383 -11.21 8.96 -12.26
N LEU A 384 -11.01 7.64 -12.19
CA LEU A 384 -9.76 6.98 -11.83
C LEU A 384 -9.29 6.08 -12.97
N GLN A 385 -7.98 5.84 -13.01
CA GLN A 385 -7.38 4.80 -13.84
C GLN A 385 -6.94 3.64 -12.94
N VAL A 386 -7.51 2.46 -13.15
CA VAL A 386 -7.31 1.30 -12.28
C VAL A 386 -6.73 0.14 -13.08
N ILE A 387 -5.64 -0.46 -12.56
CA ILE A 387 -5.11 -1.72 -13.07
C ILE A 387 -5.69 -2.84 -12.23
N VAL A 388 -6.37 -3.79 -12.87
CA VAL A 388 -6.97 -4.94 -12.20
C VAL A 388 -6.07 -6.16 -12.37
N LYS A 389 -5.75 -6.81 -11.26
CA LYS A 389 -5.16 -8.16 -11.23
C LYS A 389 -6.03 -9.05 -10.34
N LEU A 390 -6.37 -10.24 -10.84
CA LEU A 390 -7.11 -11.25 -10.11
C LEU A 390 -6.36 -12.58 -10.24
N ALA A 391 -6.08 -13.23 -9.12
CA ALA A 391 -5.45 -14.54 -9.09
C ALA A 391 -6.09 -15.39 -7.99
N ASN A 392 -6.13 -16.70 -8.21
CA ASN A 392 -6.50 -17.67 -7.19
C ASN A 392 -5.24 -18.33 -6.62
N ILE A 393 -5.14 -18.37 -5.30
CA ILE A 393 -4.03 -19.00 -4.58
C ILE A 393 -4.53 -20.33 -4.01
N SER A 394 -4.09 -21.42 -4.63
CA SER A 394 -4.26 -22.77 -4.13
C SER A 394 -3.20 -23.04 -3.07
N ARG A 395 -3.61 -23.12 -1.80
CA ARG A 395 -2.72 -23.69 -0.78
C ARG A 395 -2.71 -25.20 -0.97
N PRO A 396 -1.54 -25.86 -1.05
CA PRO A 396 -1.49 -27.30 -0.80
C PRO A 396 -2.16 -27.54 0.54
N CYS A 397 -3.11 -28.47 0.59
CA CYS A 397 -3.59 -28.98 1.87
C CYS A 397 -2.34 -29.48 2.61
N TRP A 398 -1.87 -28.74 3.60
CA TRP A 398 -0.97 -29.30 4.60
C TRP A 398 -1.78 -30.41 5.25
N GLN A 399 -1.56 -31.65 4.82
CA GLN A 399 -2.04 -32.82 5.54
C GLN A 399 -1.42 -32.70 6.94
N LYS A 400 -2.22 -32.23 7.89
CA LYS A 400 -1.89 -32.32 9.32
C LYS A 400 -1.91 -33.77 9.76
#